data_AF-A0A817LHX6-F1
#
_entry.id   AF-A0A817LHX6-F1
#
_cell.length_a   1.000
_cell.length_b   1.000
_cell.length_c   1.000
_cell.angle_alpha   90.00
_cell.angle_beta   90.00
_cell.angle_gamma   90.00
#
_symmetry.space_group_name_H-M   'P 1'
#
loop_
_entity.id
_entity.type
_entity.pdbx_description
1 polymer ?
#
loop_
_entity_poly.entity_id
_entity_poly.type
_entity_poly.pdbx_seq_one_letter_code
_entity_poly.pdbx_strand_id
1 'polypeptide(L)'
;MYAAYDCLAIHQLFISTDILKHGQRSLNLSSQATTQSTNQTLTDEEPEQNEPLSKEERKKIHNRTCTLKQRRHYYRCEIIRRNIDRRFSICEIKNILRQNNILFYVINISTSSINHNKTLYIGIRDESKLEEYQIKTKTLFTTDHYNQLKYERREARSSSKDDRNVNRRDYHTK
;
A
#
# COMPACT_ATOMS: atom_id res chain seq x y z
N MET A 1 5.61 4.29 19.46
CA MET A 1 5.43 2.81 19.48
C MET A 1 3.99 2.40 19.13
N TYR A 2 3.30 3.08 18.19
CA TYR A 2 1.86 2.89 17.93
C TYR A 2 1.51 2.26 16.56
N ALA A 3 2.38 2.39 15.55
CA ALA A 3 2.01 2.02 14.18
C ALA A 3 1.98 0.50 13.89
N ALA A 4 2.69 -0.33 14.67
CA ALA A 4 2.71 -1.78 14.48
C ALA A 4 1.46 -2.47 15.08
N TYR A 5 0.93 -1.92 16.17
CA TYR A 5 -0.32 -2.37 16.79
C TYR A 5 -1.53 -2.08 15.89
N ASP A 6 -1.52 -0.97 15.15
CA ASP A 6 -2.59 -0.64 14.21
C ASP A 6 -2.71 -1.67 13.08
N CYS A 7 -1.60 -2.17 12.54
CA CYS A 7 -1.64 -3.17 11.45
C CYS A 7 -2.19 -4.53 11.92
N LEU A 8 -1.82 -4.99 13.12
CA LEU A 8 -2.32 -6.23 13.72
C LEU A 8 -3.81 -6.10 14.13
N ALA A 9 -4.20 -4.99 14.73
CA ALA A 9 -5.60 -4.70 15.06
C ALA A 9 -6.48 -4.60 13.81
N ILE A 10 -5.95 -4.02 12.73
CA ILE A 10 -6.62 -3.98 11.42
C ILE A 10 -6.79 -5.40 10.87
N HIS A 11 -5.78 -6.27 10.95
CA HIS A 11 -5.86 -7.65 10.46
C HIS A 11 -6.82 -8.53 11.29
N GLN A 12 -6.88 -8.33 12.61
CA GLN A 12 -7.88 -9.01 13.47
C GLN A 12 -9.31 -8.54 13.17
N LEU A 13 -9.52 -7.24 12.93
CA LEU A 13 -10.81 -6.72 12.50
C LEU A 13 -11.24 -7.25 11.12
N PHE A 14 -10.29 -7.49 10.20
CA PHE A 14 -10.58 -8.12 8.91
C PHE A 14 -11.17 -9.53 9.08
N ILE A 15 -10.58 -10.36 9.94
CA ILE A 15 -11.08 -11.72 10.22
C ILE A 15 -12.47 -11.68 10.88
N SER A 16 -12.70 -10.78 11.85
CA SER A 16 -13.99 -10.65 12.53
C SER A 16 -15.12 -10.17 11.60
N THR A 17 -14.82 -9.28 10.64
CA THR A 17 -15.85 -8.79 9.69
C THR A 17 -16.25 -9.82 8.64
N ASP A 18 -15.36 -10.72 8.24
CA ASP A 18 -15.71 -11.80 7.33
C ASP A 18 -16.48 -12.91 8.05
N ILE A 19 -16.17 -13.18 9.32
CA ILE A 19 -16.97 -14.09 10.17
C ILE A 19 -18.38 -13.54 10.40
N LEU A 20 -18.54 -12.24 10.68
CA LEU A 20 -19.86 -11.61 10.84
C LEU A 20 -20.67 -11.58 9.54
N LYS A 21 -20.03 -11.39 8.38
CA LYS A 21 -20.71 -11.43 7.08
C LYS A 21 -21.12 -12.83 6.66
N HIS A 22 -20.32 -13.85 6.98
CA HIS A 22 -20.68 -15.24 6.72
C HIS A 22 -21.74 -15.74 7.71
N GLY A 23 -21.67 -15.36 8.99
CA GLY A 23 -22.70 -15.68 10.00
C GLY A 23 -24.05 -15.00 9.75
N GLN A 24 -24.06 -13.74 9.27
CA GLN A 24 -25.31 -13.06 8.91
C GLN A 24 -25.92 -13.55 7.59
N ARG A 25 -25.10 -14.05 6.64
CA ARG A 25 -25.63 -14.67 5.41
C ARG A 25 -26.23 -16.05 5.66
N SER A 26 -25.70 -16.85 6.58
CA SER A 26 -26.33 -18.10 6.99
C SER A 26 -27.61 -17.89 7.82
N LEU A 27 -27.68 -16.84 8.65
CA LEU A 27 -28.90 -16.49 9.40
C LEU A 27 -30.01 -15.88 8.52
N ASN A 28 -29.67 -15.13 7.48
CA ASN A 28 -30.68 -14.56 6.57
C ASN A 28 -31.20 -15.57 5.54
N LEU A 29 -30.47 -16.65 5.23
CA LEU A 29 -31.02 -17.74 4.40
C LEU A 29 -31.88 -18.73 5.20
N SER A 30 -31.71 -18.87 6.51
CA SER A 30 -32.57 -19.73 7.34
C SER A 30 -33.90 -19.07 7.74
N SER A 31 -34.03 -17.76 7.54
CA SER A 31 -35.24 -17.00 7.93
C SER A 31 -36.40 -17.09 6.92
N GLN A 32 -36.24 -17.79 5.78
CA GLN A 32 -37.32 -18.03 4.81
C GLN A 32 -37.88 -19.47 4.85
N ALA A 33 -37.43 -20.32 5.77
CA ALA A 33 -37.96 -21.67 5.95
C ALA A 33 -38.61 -21.80 7.34
N THR A 34 -39.73 -21.11 7.56
CA THR A 34 -40.58 -21.41 8.72
C THR A 34 -41.60 -22.46 8.32
N THR A 35 -41.37 -23.71 8.76
CA THR A 35 -42.39 -24.55 9.39
C THR A 35 -41.70 -25.74 10.02
N GLN A 36 -41.39 -25.65 11.31
CA GLN A 36 -41.95 -26.50 12.37
C GLN A 36 -41.09 -26.42 13.65
N SER A 37 -41.79 -26.14 14.75
CA SER A 37 -41.60 -26.64 16.12
C SER A 37 -40.17 -26.79 16.64
N THR A 38 -39.78 -26.00 17.65
CA THR A 38 -39.50 -26.54 18.99
C THR A 38 -39.44 -25.42 20.04
N ASN A 39 -40.10 -25.64 21.18
CA ASN A 39 -39.99 -24.82 22.39
C ASN A 39 -38.57 -24.91 22.97
N GLN A 40 -37.86 -23.78 23.12
CA GLN A 40 -36.79 -23.66 24.10
C GLN A 40 -36.85 -22.30 24.80
N THR A 41 -36.89 -22.40 26.12
CA THR A 41 -37.01 -21.36 27.14
C THR A 41 -35.88 -20.33 27.01
N LEU A 42 -36.23 -19.09 26.64
CA LEU A 42 -35.34 -17.94 26.66
C LEU A 42 -35.30 -17.38 28.08
N THR A 43 -34.11 -17.36 28.65
CA THR A 43 -33.76 -16.54 29.81
C THR A 43 -33.75 -15.10 29.33
N ASP A 44 -34.60 -14.25 29.92
CA ASP A 44 -34.63 -12.81 29.72
C ASP A 44 -33.34 -12.20 30.28
N GLU A 45 -32.29 -12.11 29.45
CA GLU A 45 -31.28 -11.08 29.62
C GLU A 45 -31.69 -9.91 28.73
N GLU A 46 -32.06 -8.78 29.36
CA GLU A 46 -32.36 -7.54 28.66
C GLU A 46 -31.24 -7.18 27.67
N PRO A 47 -31.56 -6.78 26.42
CA PRO A 47 -30.54 -6.20 25.56
C PRO A 47 -30.14 -4.85 26.14
N GLU A 48 -28.91 -4.75 26.66
CA GLU A 48 -28.28 -3.47 27.00
C GLU A 48 -28.50 -2.49 25.83
N GLN A 49 -29.31 -1.46 26.09
CA GLN A 49 -29.55 -0.38 25.15
C GLN A 49 -28.23 0.37 24.94
N ASN A 50 -27.50 -0.02 23.90
CA ASN A 50 -26.29 0.66 23.47
C ASN A 50 -26.66 2.12 23.15
N GLU A 51 -26.20 3.06 23.99
CA GLU A 51 -26.43 4.47 23.75
C GLU A 51 -26.01 4.87 22.32
N PRO A 52 -26.82 5.67 21.62
CA PRO A 52 -26.51 6.08 20.27
C PRO A 52 -25.24 6.95 20.28
N LEU A 53 -24.17 6.45 19.65
CA LEU A 53 -22.86 7.13 19.51
C LEU A 53 -22.97 8.64 19.33
N SER A 54 -22.06 9.39 19.95
CA SER A 54 -21.98 10.84 19.81
C SER A 54 -21.70 11.27 18.36
N LYS A 55 -22.03 12.51 18.00
CA LYS A 55 -21.78 13.04 16.65
C LYS A 55 -20.30 12.95 16.25
N GLU A 56 -19.39 13.14 17.21
CA GLU A 56 -17.94 13.10 16.99
C GLU A 56 -17.43 11.68 16.74
N GLU A 57 -17.94 10.70 17.49
CA GLU A 57 -17.61 9.29 17.28
C GLU A 57 -18.13 8.79 15.92
N ARG A 58 -19.36 9.16 15.55
CA ARG A 58 -19.91 8.87 14.21
C ARG A 58 -19.05 9.48 13.10
N LYS A 59 -18.59 10.73 13.28
CA LYS A 59 -17.70 11.40 12.32
C LYS A 59 -16.35 10.68 12.19
N LYS A 60 -15.76 10.26 13.32
CA LYS A 60 -14.52 9.46 13.32
C LYS A 60 -14.70 8.13 12.57
N ILE A 61 -15.79 7.42 12.83
CA ILE A 61 -16.12 6.15 12.16
C ILE A 61 -16.35 6.36 10.65
N HIS A 62 -17.10 7.39 10.27
CA HIS A 62 -17.34 7.73 8.87
C HIS A 62 -16.04 8.03 8.13
N ASN A 63 -15.19 8.90 8.67
CA ASN A 63 -13.91 9.26 8.08
C ASN A 63 -12.98 8.04 7.94
N ARG A 64 -12.94 7.19 8.97
CA ARG A 64 -12.22 5.92 8.94
C ARG A 64 -12.75 5.02 7.82
N THR A 65 -14.07 4.91 7.68
CA THR A 65 -14.72 4.09 6.65
C THR A 65 -14.43 4.60 5.24
N CYS A 66 -14.53 5.91 5.01
CA CYS A 66 -14.19 6.54 3.73
C CYS A 66 -12.72 6.32 3.38
N THR A 67 -11.80 6.46 4.34
CA THR A 67 -10.37 6.19 4.16
C THR A 67 -10.12 4.72 3.80
N LEU A 68 -10.79 3.78 4.49
CA LEU A 68 -10.69 2.35 4.18
C LEU A 68 -11.23 2.01 2.79
N LYS A 69 -12.36 2.61 2.39
CA LYS A 69 -12.91 2.45 1.03
C LYS A 69 -11.93 2.96 -0.04
N GLN A 70 -11.35 4.15 0.18
CA GLN A 70 -10.34 4.70 -0.74
C GLN A 70 -9.10 3.80 -0.82
N ARG A 71 -8.59 3.30 0.31
CA ARG A 71 -7.46 2.36 0.33
C ARG A 71 -7.79 1.06 -0.40
N ARG A 72 -8.96 0.47 -0.16
CA ARG A 72 -9.40 -0.73 -0.88
C ARG A 72 -9.49 -0.52 -2.39
N HIS A 73 -9.91 0.67 -2.82
CA HIS A 73 -9.95 1.00 -4.24
C HIS A 73 -8.53 1.13 -4.83
N TYR A 74 -7.63 1.86 -4.16
CA TYR A 74 -6.30 2.11 -4.70
C TYR A 74 -5.33 0.92 -4.62
N TYR A 75 -5.52 0.01 -3.68
CA TYR A 75 -4.64 -1.16 -3.46
C TYR A 75 -5.32 -2.49 -3.81
N ARG A 76 -6.39 -2.48 -4.61
CA ARG A 76 -7.04 -3.72 -5.07
C ARG A 76 -6.06 -4.62 -5.84
N CYS A 77 -5.21 -4.00 -6.66
CA CYS A 77 -4.16 -4.67 -7.43
C CYS A 77 -2.83 -4.05 -7.01
N GLU A 78 -2.13 -4.66 -6.06
CA GLU A 78 -0.90 -4.09 -5.52
C GLU A 78 0.33 -4.98 -5.71
N ILE A 79 1.48 -4.33 -5.85
CA ILE A 79 2.79 -4.96 -5.77
C ILE A 79 3.42 -4.55 -4.45
N ILE A 80 3.84 -5.56 -3.68
CA ILE A 80 4.50 -5.38 -2.39
C ILE A 80 5.98 -5.75 -2.54
N ARG A 81 6.86 -4.81 -2.24
CA ARG A 81 8.32 -5.03 -2.18
C ARG A 81 8.82 -4.81 -0.77
N ARG A 82 9.28 -5.89 -0.14
CA ARG A 82 9.88 -5.87 1.19
C ARG A 82 11.37 -5.57 1.08
N ASN A 83 11.93 -4.98 2.14
CA ASN A 83 13.36 -4.71 2.29
C ASN A 83 13.94 -3.86 1.14
N ILE A 84 13.19 -2.86 0.66
CA ILE A 84 13.74 -1.91 -0.31
C ILE A 84 14.87 -1.09 0.33
N ASP A 85 15.84 -0.65 -0.47
CA ASP A 85 16.95 0.16 0.02
C ASP A 85 16.42 1.46 0.65
N ARG A 86 16.94 1.78 1.84
CA ARG A 86 16.48 2.91 2.65
C ARG A 86 16.70 4.26 1.98
N ARG A 87 17.63 4.34 1.04
CA ARG A 87 18.05 5.57 0.35
C ARG A 87 17.06 6.01 -0.73
N PHE A 88 16.18 5.13 -1.20
CA PHE A 88 15.16 5.53 -2.18
C PHE A 88 14.12 6.46 -1.56
N SER A 89 13.97 7.63 -2.18
CA SER A 89 12.87 8.55 -1.92
C SER A 89 11.61 8.19 -2.74
N ILE A 90 10.44 8.66 -2.30
CA ILE A 90 9.18 8.46 -3.05
C ILE A 90 9.27 9.06 -4.46
N CYS A 91 9.93 10.21 -4.62
CA CYS A 91 10.10 10.84 -5.93
C CYS A 91 10.97 10.00 -6.86
N GLU A 92 12.07 9.44 -6.37
CA GLU A 92 12.91 8.54 -7.17
C GLU A 92 12.17 7.27 -7.55
N ILE A 93 11.40 6.69 -6.64
CA ILE A 93 10.59 5.51 -6.92
C ILE A 93 9.58 5.80 -8.05
N LYS A 94 8.88 6.94 -7.98
CA LYS A 94 7.96 7.37 -9.06
C LYS A 94 8.67 7.47 -10.40
N ASN A 95 9.87 8.05 -10.44
CA ASN A 95 10.63 8.22 -11.67
C ASN A 95 11.09 6.88 -12.24
N ILE A 96 11.61 5.98 -11.41
CA ILE A 96 12.03 4.63 -11.81
C ILE A 96 10.85 3.86 -12.41
N LEU A 97 9.68 3.89 -11.77
CA LEU A 97 8.49 3.21 -12.28
C LEU A 97 8.05 3.77 -13.64
N ARG A 98 8.09 5.10 -13.82
CA ARG A 98 7.79 5.75 -15.11
C ARG A 98 8.78 5.36 -16.19
N GLN A 99 10.09 5.35 -15.89
CA GLN A 99 11.13 4.92 -16.82
C GLN A 99 10.95 3.46 -17.27
N ASN A 100 10.38 2.62 -16.42
CA ASN A 100 10.08 1.23 -16.72
C ASN A 100 8.66 1.01 -17.31
N ASN A 101 7.96 2.10 -17.68
CA ASN A 101 6.60 2.06 -18.23
C ASN A 101 5.57 1.34 -17.32
N ILE A 102 5.72 1.48 -16.01
CA ILE A 102 4.82 0.90 -15.02
C ILE A 102 3.77 1.94 -14.64
N LEU A 103 2.50 1.65 -14.93
CA LEU A 103 1.37 2.52 -14.61
C LEU A 103 0.87 2.25 -13.19
N PHE A 104 0.90 3.28 -12.34
CA PHE A 104 0.49 3.21 -10.94
C PHE A 104 -0.53 4.30 -10.58
N TYR A 105 -1.42 4.01 -9.64
CA TYR A 105 -2.32 4.98 -9.01
C TYR A 105 -1.68 5.63 -7.79
N VAL A 106 -1.09 4.81 -6.92
CA VAL A 106 -0.59 5.24 -5.62
C VAL A 106 0.70 4.49 -5.28
N ILE A 107 1.56 5.16 -4.52
CA ILE A 107 2.79 4.60 -3.98
C ILE A 107 2.86 4.96 -2.51
N ASN A 108 3.15 3.98 -1.67
CA ASN A 108 3.34 4.19 -0.24
C ASN A 108 4.54 3.40 0.28
N ILE A 109 5.21 3.94 1.29
CA ILE A 109 6.35 3.31 1.95
C ILE A 109 6.03 3.20 3.43
N SER A 110 6.04 1.97 3.93
CA SER A 110 6.00 1.71 5.36
C SER A 110 7.40 1.39 5.85
N THR A 111 7.80 1.96 6.98
CA THR A 111 9.07 1.63 7.64
C THR A 111 8.74 0.94 8.95
N SER A 112 9.23 -0.29 9.13
CA SER A 112 9.09 -1.01 10.40
C SER A 112 9.87 -0.30 11.50
N SER A 113 9.26 -0.13 12.68
CA SER A 113 9.93 0.46 13.84
C SER A 113 10.92 -0.49 14.51
N ILE A 114 10.80 -1.80 14.27
CA ILE A 114 11.60 -2.82 14.97
C ILE A 114 12.95 -3.02 14.27
N ASN A 115 12.91 -3.26 12.96
CA ASN A 115 14.09 -3.60 12.17
C ASN A 115 14.46 -2.50 11.15
N HIS A 116 13.72 -1.38 11.12
CA HIS A 116 13.91 -0.30 10.15
C HIS A 116 13.84 -0.76 8.69
N ASN A 117 13.21 -1.90 8.41
CA ASN A 117 13.02 -2.37 7.05
C ASN A 117 11.91 -1.57 6.38
N LYS A 118 12.17 -1.14 5.15
CA LYS A 118 11.20 -0.43 4.33
C LYS A 118 10.44 -1.41 3.45
N THR A 119 9.12 -1.27 3.44
CA THR A 119 8.21 -1.98 2.55
C THR A 119 7.53 -0.98 1.64
N LEU A 120 7.63 -1.23 0.34
CA LEU A 120 7.04 -0.43 -0.71
C LEU A 120 5.75 -1.09 -1.20
N TYR A 121 4.68 -0.32 -1.22
CA TYR A 121 3.37 -0.69 -1.74
C TYR A 121 3.10 0.13 -3.00
N ILE A 122 2.81 -0.55 -4.10
CA ILE A 122 2.55 0.08 -5.40
C ILE A 122 1.15 -0.35 -5.85
N GLY A 123 0.20 0.57 -5.84
CA GLY A 123 -1.14 0.33 -6.41
C GLY A 123 -1.08 0.45 -7.93
N ILE A 124 -1.37 -0.64 -8.63
CA ILE A 124 -1.27 -0.77 -10.08
C ILE A 124 -2.55 -0.29 -10.75
N ARG A 125 -2.38 0.42 -11.88
CA ARG A 125 -3.50 0.97 -12.64
C ARG A 125 -4.21 -0.06 -13.52
N ASP A 126 -3.44 -0.94 -14.12
CA ASP A 126 -3.90 -1.96 -15.06
C ASP A 126 -3.70 -3.36 -14.46
N GLU A 127 -4.79 -3.98 -14.01
CA GLU A 127 -4.78 -5.29 -13.37
C GLU A 127 -4.24 -6.39 -14.29
N SER A 128 -4.47 -6.27 -15.61
CA SER A 128 -4.01 -7.27 -16.58
C SER A 128 -2.49 -7.37 -16.68
N LYS A 129 -1.77 -6.31 -16.29
CA LYS A 129 -0.30 -6.23 -16.31
C LYS A 129 0.35 -6.49 -14.96
N LEU A 130 -0.43 -6.89 -13.95
CA LEU A 130 0.07 -7.05 -12.59
C LEU A 130 1.27 -8.00 -12.53
N GLU A 131 1.19 -9.15 -13.18
CA GLU A 131 2.25 -10.16 -13.17
C GLU A 131 3.51 -9.66 -13.90
N GLU A 132 3.35 -9.04 -15.07
CA GLU A 132 4.45 -8.41 -15.82
C GLU A 132 5.17 -7.36 -14.95
N TYR A 133 4.41 -6.48 -14.30
CA TYR A 133 4.95 -5.45 -13.41
C TYR A 133 5.59 -6.04 -12.16
N GLN A 134 5.09 -7.17 -11.64
CA GLN A 134 5.77 -7.91 -10.57
C GLN A 134 7.12 -8.45 -11.04
N ILE A 135 7.24 -8.98 -12.26
CA ILE A 135 8.53 -9.46 -12.75
C ILE A 135 9.49 -8.27 -12.90
N LYS A 136 9.07 -7.18 -13.55
CA LYS A 136 9.90 -5.98 -13.75
C LYS A 136 10.39 -5.35 -12.46
N THR A 137 9.54 -5.30 -11.43
CA THR A 137 9.90 -4.67 -10.15
C THR A 137 10.75 -5.54 -9.23
N LYS A 138 11.06 -6.79 -9.60
CA LYS A 138 11.76 -7.75 -8.73
C LYS A 138 13.20 -7.31 -8.41
N THR A 139 13.91 -6.75 -9.38
CA THR A 139 15.30 -6.31 -9.23
C THR A 139 15.40 -4.82 -8.90
N LEU A 140 14.29 -4.08 -9.03
CA LEU A 140 14.22 -2.66 -8.72
C LEU A 140 14.22 -2.43 -7.20
N PHE A 141 14.63 -1.22 -6.82
CA PHE A 141 14.66 -0.73 -5.43
C PHE A 141 15.57 -1.51 -4.48
N THR A 142 16.48 -2.32 -5.02
CA THR A 142 17.54 -3.01 -4.29
C THR A 142 18.75 -2.10 -4.08
N THR A 143 19.63 -2.50 -3.17
CA THR A 143 20.92 -1.83 -2.94
C THR A 143 21.75 -1.77 -4.22
N ASP A 144 21.78 -2.86 -4.97
CA ASP A 144 22.55 -2.97 -6.21
C ASP A 144 22.00 -2.04 -7.28
N HIS A 145 20.67 -2.01 -7.45
CA HIS A 145 20.01 -1.07 -8.36
C HIS A 145 20.30 0.39 -7.99
N TYR A 146 20.32 0.71 -6.68
CA TYR A 146 20.69 2.06 -6.24
C TYR A 146 22.14 2.41 -6.60
N ASN A 147 23.07 1.48 -6.37
CA ASN A 147 24.49 1.70 -6.64
C ASN A 147 24.73 1.87 -8.15
N GLN A 148 24.05 1.10 -8.98
CA GLN A 148 24.08 1.23 -10.44
C GLN A 148 23.57 2.61 -10.89
N LEU A 149 22.39 3.03 -10.45
CA LEU A 149 21.85 4.36 -10.78
C LEU A 149 22.78 5.50 -10.35
N LYS A 150 23.44 5.35 -9.20
CA LYS A 150 24.40 6.34 -8.70
C LYS A 150 25.65 6.38 -9.56
N TYR A 151 26.13 5.24 -10.03
CA TYR A 151 27.28 5.13 -10.92
C TYR A 151 26.99 5.79 -12.27
N GLU A 152 25.87 5.46 -12.91
CA GLU A 152 25.43 6.04 -14.19
C GLU A 152 25.32 7.58 -14.11
N ARG A 153 24.75 8.10 -13.00
CA ARG A 153 24.68 9.55 -12.75
C ARG A 153 26.06 10.20 -12.60
N ARG A 154 27.10 9.48 -12.16
CA ARG A 154 28.47 10.00 -12.04
C ARG A 154 29.13 10.05 -13.40
N GLU A 155 29.01 9.00 -14.21
CA GLU A 155 29.58 8.97 -15.57
C GLU A 155 29.02 10.09 -16.46
N ALA A 156 27.70 10.31 -16.43
CA ALA A 156 27.06 11.38 -17.20
C ALA A 156 27.56 12.79 -16.83
N ARG A 157 28.07 13.00 -15.62
CA ARG A 157 28.64 14.28 -15.18
C ARG A 157 30.11 14.44 -15.59
N SER A 158 30.83 13.34 -15.73
CA SER A 158 32.22 13.35 -16.17
C SER A 158 32.33 13.63 -17.67
N SER A 159 31.46 13.04 -18.50
CA SER A 159 31.48 13.30 -19.95
C SER A 159 31.23 14.77 -20.30
N SER A 160 30.37 15.46 -19.54
CA SER A 160 30.09 16.89 -19.72
C SER A 160 31.30 17.82 -19.46
N LYS A 161 32.35 17.35 -18.78
CA LYS A 161 33.54 18.18 -18.51
C LYS A 161 34.54 18.15 -19.66
N ASP A 162 34.57 17.08 -20.46
CA ASP A 162 35.51 16.96 -21.56
C ASP A 162 35.11 17.83 -22.77
N ASP A 163 33.81 18.00 -23.03
CA ASP A 163 33.33 18.87 -24.13
C ASP A 163 33.64 20.36 -23.93
N ARG A 164 33.77 20.82 -22.68
CA ARG A 164 34.11 22.23 -22.40
C ARG A 164 35.58 22.56 -22.64
N ASN A 165 36.43 21.55 -22.76
CA ASN A 165 37.88 21.74 -22.92
C ASN A 165 38.34 21.71 -24.38
N VAL A 166 37.51 21.18 -25.29
CA VAL A 166 37.81 21.16 -26.74
C VAL A 166 37.65 22.56 -27.36
N ASN A 167 36.65 23.34 -26.96
CA ASN A 167 36.38 24.67 -27.55
C ASN A 167 37.19 25.85 -26.95
N ARG A 168 38.14 25.60 -26.04
CA ARG A 168 38.96 26.67 -25.43
C ARG A 168 40.38 26.79 -25.99
N ARG A 169 40.83 25.86 -26.83
CA ARG A 169 42.23 25.85 -27.33
C ARG A 169 42.46 26.70 -28.58
N ASP A 170 41.41 27.16 -29.26
CA ASP A 170 41.55 27.84 -30.56
C ASP A 170 41.59 29.37 -30.50
N TYR A 171 41.58 29.99 -29.30
CA TYR A 171 41.53 31.46 -29.16
C TYR A 171 42.85 32.14 -28.75
N HIS A 172 43.94 31.39 -28.56
CA HIS A 172 45.26 31.95 -28.26
C HIS A 172 46.30 31.56 -29.31
N THR A 173 46.09 32.02 -30.53
CA THR A 173 47.15 32.22 -31.51
C THR A 173 46.89 33.54 -32.23
N LYS A 174 47.49 34.62 -31.71
CA LYS A 174 47.97 35.80 -32.42
C LYS A 174 48.70 36.72 -31.45
#